data_AF-A0A2L2Z0L5-F1
#
_entry.id   AF-A0A2L2Z0L5-F1
#
_cell.length_a   1.000
_cell.length_b   1.000
_cell.length_c   1.000
_cell.angle_alpha   90.00
_cell.angle_beta   90.00
_cell.angle_gamma   90.00
#
_symmetry.space_group_name_H-M   'P 1'
#
loop_
_entity.id
_entity.type
_entity.pdbx_description
1 polymer ?
#
loop_
_entity_poly.entity_id
_entity_poly.type
_entity_poly.pdbx_seq_one_letter_code
_entity_poly.pdbx_strand_id
1 'polypeptide(L)'
;PVASYLIDRYGCQRMCILGALLSTISFVISVCADSLEILILTFSLAGIGLALCYVTSIVVVAYYFEKKRSLATGLAACGTGIGNFVFPPLTRYLI
;
A
#
# COMPACT_ATOMS: atom_id res chain seq x y z
N PRO A 1 11.01 9.65 -8.21
CA PRO A 1 10.95 11.04 -8.73
C PRO A 1 9.53 11.47 -9.17
N VAL A 2 8.86 10.74 -10.07
CA VAL A 2 7.53 11.12 -10.61
C VAL A 2 6.44 11.14 -9.53
N ALA A 3 6.40 10.09 -8.69
CA ALA A 3 5.43 10.00 -7.60
C ALA A 3 5.62 11.09 -6.53
N SER A 4 6.87 11.39 -6.14
CA SER A 4 7.15 12.49 -5.19
C SER A 4 6.72 13.85 -5.71
N TYR A 5 6.87 14.10 -7.02
CA TYR A 5 6.40 15.34 -7.66
C TYR A 5 4.86 15.44 -7.68
N LEU A 6 4.17 14.33 -7.99
CA LEU A 6 2.70 14.29 -7.94
C LEU A 6 2.15 14.48 -6.52
N ILE A 7 2.84 13.93 -5.52
CA ILE A 7 2.47 14.04 -4.11
C ILE A 7 2.60 15.48 -3.61
N ASP A 8 3.66 16.18 -4.00
CA ASP A 8 3.89 17.58 -3.65
C ASP A 8 2.82 18.49 -4.26
N ARG A 9 2.30 18.15 -5.46
CA ARG A 9 1.31 18.95 -6.19
C ARG A 9 -0.15 18.65 -5.85
N TYR A 10 -0.51 17.38 -5.58
CA TYR A 10 -1.89 16.96 -5.29
C TYR A 10 -2.16 16.71 -3.79
N GLY A 11 -1.13 16.78 -2.96
CA GLY A 11 -1.22 16.51 -1.53
C GLY A 11 -1.13 15.02 -1.21
N CYS A 12 -0.36 14.70 -0.18
CA CYS A 12 -0.01 13.34 0.18
C CYS A 12 -1.22 12.46 0.56
N GLN A 13 -2.23 13.05 1.21
CA GLN A 13 -3.45 12.35 1.60
C GLN A 13 -4.27 11.84 0.40
N ARG A 14 -4.41 12.65 -0.66
CA ARG A 14 -5.21 12.27 -1.85
C ARG A 14 -4.58 11.09 -2.58
N MET A 15 -3.26 11.11 -2.71
CA MET A 15 -2.49 10.02 -3.33
C MET A 15 -2.55 8.72 -2.51
N CYS A 16 -2.53 8.81 -1.17
CA CYS A 16 -2.70 7.63 -0.32
C CYS A 16 -4.08 6.98 -0.50
N ILE A 17 -5.15 7.79 -0.57
CA ILE A 17 -6.52 7.31 -0.81
C ILE A 17 -6.63 6.65 -2.19
N LEU A 18 -6.04 7.25 -3.22
CA LEU A 18 -6.02 6.68 -4.58
C LEU A 18 -5.28 5.32 -4.62
N GLY A 19 -4.11 5.21 -3.99
CA GLY A 19 -3.37 3.95 -3.90
C GLY A 19 -4.15 2.87 -3.16
N ALA A 20 -4.75 3.21 -2.01
CA ALA A 20 -5.58 2.28 -1.24
C ALA A 20 -6.82 1.83 -2.03
N LEU A 21 -7.52 2.75 -2.71
CA LEU A 21 -8.64 2.41 -3.56
C LEU A 21 -8.23 1.48 -4.70
N LEU A 22 -7.12 1.77 -5.37
CA LEU A 22 -6.64 0.96 -6.49
C LEU A 22 -6.26 -0.46 -6.04
N SER A 23 -5.59 -0.60 -4.88
CA SER A 23 -5.30 -1.90 -4.30
C SER A 23 -6.57 -2.65 -3.89
N THR A 24 -7.54 -1.96 -3.28
CA THR A 24 -8.82 -2.57 -2.88
C THR A 24 -9.60 -3.07 -4.09
N ILE A 25 -9.69 -2.24 -5.14
CA ILE A 25 -10.35 -2.60 -6.41
C ILE A 25 -9.65 -3.82 -7.03
N SER A 26 -8.33 -3.87 -7.02
CA SER A 26 -7.57 -5.02 -7.53
C SER A 26 -7.90 -6.29 -6.74
N PHE A 27 -7.89 -6.27 -5.41
CA PHE A 27 -8.27 -7.45 -4.63
C PHE A 27 -9.72 -7.90 -4.87
N VAL A 28 -10.66 -6.96 -5.01
CA VAL A 28 -12.07 -7.29 -5.31
C VAL A 28 -12.19 -7.94 -6.69
N ILE A 29 -11.51 -7.41 -7.70
CA ILE A 29 -11.49 -8.00 -9.04
C ILE A 29 -10.85 -9.39 -9.01
N SER A 30 -9.83 -9.61 -8.16
CA SER A 30 -9.14 -10.89 -8.05
C SER A 30 -10.03 -12.00 -7.48
N VAL A 31 -11.03 -11.65 -6.67
CA VAL A 31 -12.01 -12.61 -6.12
C VAL A 31 -13.01 -13.07 -7.19
N CYS A 32 -13.32 -12.22 -8.17
CA CYS A 32 -14.20 -12.55 -9.29
C CYS A 32 -13.46 -13.07 -10.54
N ALA A 33 -12.15 -13.31 -10.45
CA ALA A 33 -11.34 -13.70 -11.58
C ALA A 33 -11.31 -15.23 -11.77
N ASP A 34 -12.15 -15.75 -12.67
CA ASP A 34 -12.16 -17.17 -13.05
C ASP A 34 -11.09 -17.56 -14.09
N SER A 35 -10.38 -16.58 -14.68
CA SER A 35 -9.39 -16.80 -15.76
C SER A 35 -7.97 -16.40 -15.35
N LEU A 36 -6.98 -17.23 -15.71
CA LEU A 36 -5.55 -16.99 -15.46
C LEU A 36 -5.06 -15.61 -15.96
N GLU A 37 -5.54 -15.17 -17.13
CA GLU A 37 -5.18 -13.86 -17.70
C GLU A 37 -5.66 -12.70 -16.84
N ILE A 38 -6.88 -12.81 -16.30
CA ILE A 38 -7.47 -11.80 -15.41
C ILE A 38 -6.72 -11.79 -14.08
N LEU A 39 -6.31 -12.95 -13.58
CA LEU A 39 -5.50 -13.05 -12.36
C LEU A 39 -4.16 -12.34 -12.52
N ILE A 40 -3.45 -12.54 -13.63
CA ILE A 40 -2.17 -11.88 -13.92
C ILE A 40 -2.36 -10.37 -14.04
N LEU A 41 -3.38 -9.90 -14.77
CA LEU A 41 -3.67 -8.47 -14.89
C LEU A 41 -3.98 -7.84 -13.54
N THR A 42 -4.76 -8.53 -12.71
CA THR A 42 -5.18 -8.03 -11.41
C THR A 42 -4.03 -7.98 -10.41
N PHE A 43 -3.13 -8.98 -10.41
CA PHE A 43 -1.90 -8.95 -9.63
C PHE A 43 -0.97 -7.82 -10.06
N SER A 44 -0.88 -7.57 -11.38
CA SER A 44 -0.10 -6.45 -11.93
C SER A 44 -0.65 -5.11 -11.45
N LEU A 45 -1.97 -4.94 -11.50
CA LEU A 45 -2.67 -3.74 -11.03
C LEU A 45 -2.51 -3.54 -9.52
N ALA A 46 -2.65 -4.62 -8.74
CA ALA A 46 -2.45 -4.62 -7.30
C ALA A 46 -1.01 -4.21 -6.95
N GLY A 47 -0.02 -4.70 -7.70
CA GLY A 47 1.39 -4.34 -7.56
C GLY A 47 1.65 -2.85 -7.80
N ILE A 48 1.02 -2.26 -8.82
CA ILE A 48 1.10 -0.81 -9.07
C ILE A 48 0.46 -0.02 -7.92
N GLY A 49 -0.71 -0.43 -7.44
CA GLY A 49 -1.38 0.20 -6.29
C GLY A 49 -0.54 0.15 -5.01
N LEU A 50 0.05 -1.01 -4.71
CA LEU A 50 0.95 -1.22 -3.58
C LEU A 50 2.23 -0.39 -3.69
N ALA A 51 2.84 -0.34 -4.88
CA ALA A 51 4.02 0.49 -5.12
C ALA A 51 3.71 1.98 -4.90
N LEU A 52 2.55 2.47 -5.37
CA LEU A 52 2.09 3.83 -5.12
C LEU A 52 1.92 4.09 -3.61
N CYS A 53 1.23 3.18 -2.92
CA CYS A 53 0.94 3.29 -1.49
C CYS A 53 2.23 3.28 -0.64
N TYR A 54 3.22 2.48 -1.03
CA TYR A 54 4.52 2.44 -0.37
C TYR A 54 5.26 3.77 -0.51
N VAL A 55 5.28 4.34 -1.72
CA VAL A 55 5.90 5.64 -1.98
C VAL A 55 5.18 6.76 -1.23
N THR A 56 3.84 6.79 -1.22
CA THR A 56 3.09 7.81 -0.48
C THR A 56 3.30 7.72 1.02
N SER A 57 3.37 6.51 1.57
CA SER A 57 3.61 6.30 3.01
C SER A 57 4.97 6.86 3.45
N ILE A 58 6.03 6.63 2.65
CA ILE A 58 7.36 7.19 2.91
C ILE A 58 7.35 8.73 2.82
N VAL A 59 6.65 9.29 1.82
CA VAL A 59 6.58 10.74 1.63
C VAL A 59 5.73 11.42 2.72
N VAL A 60 4.61 10.83 3.15
CA VAL A 60 3.80 11.31 4.31
C VAL A 60 4.70 11.46 5.52
N VAL A 61 5.45 10.41 5.86
CA VAL A 61 6.29 10.39 7.08
C VAL A 61 7.41 11.42 6.98
N ALA A 62 7.95 11.64 5.78
CA ALA A 62 8.95 12.67 5.52
C ALA A 62 8.39 14.10 5.65
N TYR A 63 7.17 14.35 5.19
CA TYR A 63 6.56 15.69 5.15
C TYR A 63 5.94 16.10 6.49
N TYR A 64 5.33 15.16 7.23
CA TYR A 64 4.56 15.47 8.44
C TYR A 64 5.38 15.48 9.74
N PHE A 65 6.55 14.84 9.77
CA PHE A 65 7.38 14.72 10.97
C PHE A 65 8.84 15.11 10.72
N GLU A 66 9.14 16.42 10.65
CA GLU A 66 10.53 16.90 10.60
C GLU A 66 11.28 16.64 11.93
N LYS A 67 10.63 16.83 13.08
CA LYS A 67 11.29 16.78 14.41
C LYS A 67 11.37 15.38 15.04
N LYS A 68 10.49 14.45 14.66
CA LYS A 68 10.40 13.07 15.20
C LYS A 68 10.30 11.99 14.10
N ARG A 69 11.00 12.20 12.98
CA ARG A 69 10.95 11.34 11.80
C ARG A 69 11.25 9.86 12.12
N SER A 70 12.24 9.59 12.98
CA SER A 70 12.65 8.23 13.36
C SER A 70 11.57 7.45 14.12
N LEU A 71 10.80 8.10 15.00
CA LEU A 71 9.72 7.44 15.74
C LEU A 71 8.54 7.09 14.84
N ALA A 72 8.17 7.98 13.91
CA ALA A 72 7.09 7.74 12.96
C ALA A 72 7.42 6.61 11.98
N THR A 73 8.64 6.61 11.42
CA THR A 73 9.11 5.51 10.55
C THR A 73 9.23 4.20 11.34
N GLY A 74 9.69 4.27 12.60
CA GLY A 74 9.72 3.12 13.50
C GLY A 74 8.33 2.51 13.71
N LEU A 75 7.32 3.33 14.01
CA LEU A 75 5.93 2.89 14.16
C LEU A 75 5.37 2.30 12.85
N ALA A 76 5.63 2.93 11.71
CA ALA A 76 5.23 2.41 10.41
C ALA A 76 5.87 1.04 10.11
N ALA A 77 7.16 0.87 10.41
CA ALA A 77 7.87 -0.39 10.25
C ALA A 77 7.37 -1.48 11.24
N CYS A 78 7.05 -1.11 12.48
CA CYS A 78 6.41 -2.00 13.44
C CYS A 78 5.06 -2.50 12.92
N GLY A 79 4.28 -1.66 12.24
CA GLY A 79 3.03 -2.05 11.58
C GLY A 79 3.23 -3.17 10.55
N THR A 80 4.23 -3.05 9.67
CA THR A 80 4.58 -4.10 8.71
C THR A 80 5.00 -5.40 9.41
N GLY A 81 5.80 -5.31 10.47
CA GLY A 81 6.22 -6.47 11.25
C GLY A 81 5.05 -7.22 11.91
N ILE A 82 4.13 -6.49 12.54
CA ILE A 82 2.91 -7.06 13.15
C ILE A 82 2.04 -7.68 12.06
N GLY A 83 1.84 -7.00 10.94
CA GLY A 83 1.07 -7.53 9.81
C GLY A 83 1.62 -8.87 9.31
N ASN A 84 2.94 -8.96 9.12
CA ASN A 84 3.60 -10.18 8.65
C ASN A 84 3.62 -11.30 9.70
N PHE A 85 3.54 -10.97 10.99
CA PHE A 85 3.43 -11.94 12.08
C PHE A 85 2.01 -12.49 12.23
N VAL A 86 1.00 -11.64 12.01
CA VAL A 86 -0.42 -11.98 12.14
C VAL A 86 -0.97 -12.66 10.89
N PHE A 87 -0.51 -12.31 9.69
CA PHE A 87 -1.00 -12.91 8.44
C PHE A 87 -0.87 -14.45 8.39
N PRO A 88 0.29 -15.06 8.69
CA PRO A 88 0.48 -16.50 8.60
C PRO A 88 -0.49 -17.34 9.45
N PRO A 89 -0.71 -17.06 10.76
CA PRO A 89 -1.69 -17.81 11.54
C PRO A 89 -3.14 -17.56 11.08
N LEU A 90 -3.44 -16.37 10.57
CA LEU A 90 -4.78 -16.02 10.08
C LEU A 90 -5.10 -16.77 8.79
N THR A 91 -4.15 -16.85 7.86
CA THR A 91 -4.27 -17.67 6.64
C THR A 91 -4.44 -19.15 6.98
N ARG A 92 -3.73 -19.65 8.00
CA ARG A 92 -3.86 -21.04 8.47
C ARG A 92 -5.20 -21.33 9.17
N TYR A 93 -5.92 -20.30 9.60
CA TYR A 93 -7.25 -20.45 10.21
C TYR A 93 -8.37 -20.39 9.16
N LEU A 94 -8.14 -19.66 8.05
CA LEU A 94 -9.09 -19.54 6.94
C LEU A 94 -9.05 -20.71 5.95
N ILE A 95 -7.95 -21.46 5.89
CA ILE A 95 -7.74 -22.69 5.11
C ILE A 95 -7.89 -23.89 6.04
#